data_AF-X0TZK8-F1
#
_entry.id   AF-X0TZK8-F1
#
_cell.length_a   1.000
_cell.length_b   1.000
_cell.length_c   1.000
_cell.angle_alpha   90.00
_cell.angle_beta   90.00
_cell.angle_gamma   90.00
#
_symmetry.space_group_name_H-M   'P 1'
#
loop_
_entity.id
_entity.type
_entity.pdbx_description
1 polymer ?
#
loop_
_entity_poly.entity_id
_entity_poly.type
_entity_poly.pdbx_seq_one_letter_code
_entity_poly.pdbx_strand_id
1 'polypeptide(L)'
;MNIKPNHPKSFFKYMSAATAEIVLKTRTLRWSHPDEFDDSLDVARVCDEKMDENKQRHIQDALIDLAVNFSSNLNKKTTNERFECLASLISLFGSDKTSAISELKKGPVDISNSFTELNERWEEIRNDFRILCLGIEKDNHNLWDKYAENHNGVVIELACNDESDSPWRIAKPVEYVKEKDLFLTVEDWAKVLSLEQMKAVECIFDKCTLRKARDNEHKWFEQNEWRIA
;
A
#
# COMPACT_ATOMS: atom_id res chain seq x y z
N MET A 1 9.23 17.81 -10.96
CA MET A 1 8.35 16.76 -10.41
C MET A 1 6.95 16.97 -10.99
N ASN A 2 6.38 15.97 -11.67
CA ASN A 2 5.00 16.07 -12.19
C ASN A 2 4.02 15.97 -11.01
N ILE A 3 3.20 17.00 -10.83
CA ILE A 3 2.09 17.02 -9.87
C ILE A 3 1.14 15.88 -10.26
N LYS A 4 0.87 14.93 -9.34
CA LYS A 4 -0.28 14.03 -9.51
C LYS A 4 -1.53 14.93 -9.45
N PRO A 5 -2.39 14.97 -10.48
CA PRO A 5 -3.42 16.01 -10.64
C PRO A 5 -4.48 16.11 -9.51
N ASN A 6 -4.42 15.25 -8.49
CA ASN A 6 -5.37 15.18 -7.38
C ASN A 6 -4.70 15.20 -5.99
N HIS A 7 -3.49 15.75 -5.86
CA HIS A 7 -2.87 15.88 -4.53
C HIS A 7 -3.53 17.04 -3.73
N PRO A 8 -3.86 16.85 -2.44
CA PRO A 8 -4.42 17.92 -1.60
C PRO A 8 -3.50 19.14 -1.53
N LYS A 9 -4.10 20.34 -1.50
CA LYS A 9 -3.37 21.60 -1.29
C LYS A 9 -2.97 21.82 0.17
N SER A 10 -3.68 21.18 1.08
CA SER A 10 -3.41 21.20 2.51
C SER A 10 -3.81 19.87 3.13
N PHE A 11 -3.15 19.54 4.24
CA PHE A 11 -3.57 18.47 5.14
C PHE A 11 -3.93 19.03 6.51
N PHE A 12 -4.65 18.24 7.30
CA PHE A 12 -5.12 18.65 8.61
C PHE A 12 -4.75 17.60 9.65
N LYS A 13 -4.25 18.08 10.80
CA LYS A 13 -3.97 17.25 11.97
C LYS A 13 -4.82 17.71 13.14
N TYR A 14 -5.64 16.80 13.63
CA TYR A 14 -6.53 16.95 14.78
C TYR A 14 -5.79 16.53 16.04
N MET A 15 -5.88 17.31 17.11
CA MET A 15 -5.22 17.02 18.38
C MET A 15 -5.86 17.78 19.54
N SER A 16 -5.55 17.39 20.79
CA SER A 16 -5.90 18.18 21.97
C SER A 16 -5.23 19.54 22.00
N ALA A 17 -5.78 20.48 22.76
CA ALA A 17 -5.15 21.80 22.95
C ALA A 17 -3.75 21.67 23.59
N ALA A 18 -3.60 20.76 24.56
CA ALA A 18 -2.31 20.48 25.18
C ALA A 18 -1.28 19.91 24.19
N THR A 19 -1.71 19.01 23.29
CA THR A 19 -0.82 18.48 22.24
C THR A 19 -0.45 19.55 21.23
N ALA A 20 -1.40 20.41 20.83
CA ALA A 20 -1.14 21.53 19.92
C ALA A 20 -0.10 22.49 20.48
N GLU A 21 -0.16 22.78 21.79
CA GLU A 21 0.86 23.60 22.45
C GLU A 21 2.26 22.99 22.32
N ILE A 22 2.39 21.68 22.52
CA ILE A 22 3.66 20.96 22.34
C ILE A 22 4.12 21.05 20.87
N VAL A 23 3.25 20.70 19.91
CA VAL A 23 3.56 20.70 18.48
C VAL A 23 4.00 22.09 18.00
N LEU A 24 3.32 23.16 18.44
CA LEU A 24 3.67 24.53 18.05
C LEU A 24 5.00 24.98 18.66
N LYS A 25 5.31 24.55 19.89
CA LYS A 25 6.58 24.84 20.57
C LYS A 25 7.76 24.08 19.94
N THR A 26 7.60 22.79 19.69
CA THR A 26 8.68 21.93 19.19
C THR A 26 8.79 21.90 17.68
N ARG A 27 7.71 22.27 16.97
CA ARG A 27 7.55 22.18 15.51
C ARG A 27 7.72 20.74 14.99
N THR A 28 7.30 19.77 15.79
CA THR A 28 7.37 18.34 15.43
C THR A 28 5.99 17.71 15.52
N LEU A 29 5.68 16.82 14.58
CA LEU A 29 4.49 15.97 14.65
C LEU A 29 4.85 14.60 15.23
N ARG A 30 3.90 13.98 15.93
CA ARG A 30 4.03 12.59 16.36
C ARG A 30 3.85 11.67 15.16
N TRP A 31 4.77 10.73 15.02
CA TRP A 31 4.67 9.57 14.15
C TRP A 31 4.33 8.37 15.02
N SER A 32 3.28 7.65 14.68
CA SER A 32 2.75 6.56 15.52
C SER A 32 3.31 5.22 15.08
N HIS A 33 3.52 4.32 16.04
CA HIS A 33 3.79 2.90 15.74
C HIS A 33 2.51 2.26 15.18
N PRO A 34 2.59 1.31 14.22
CA PRO A 34 1.41 0.61 13.71
C PRO A 34 0.51 0.00 14.81
N ASP A 35 1.09 -0.52 15.89
CA ASP A 35 0.34 -1.08 17.03
C ASP A 35 -0.35 -0.04 17.92
N GLU A 36 -0.10 1.25 17.73
CA GLU A 36 -0.78 2.34 18.48
C GLU A 36 -2.07 2.80 17.80
N PHE A 37 -2.45 2.20 16.66
CA PHE A 37 -3.69 2.55 15.97
C PHE A 37 -4.92 1.94 16.62
N ASP A 38 -6.00 2.72 16.62
CA ASP A 38 -7.27 2.37 17.29
C ASP A 38 -8.08 1.30 16.53
N ASP A 39 -7.67 0.95 15.31
CA ASP A 39 -8.31 -0.06 14.47
C ASP A 39 -7.42 -1.31 14.38
N SER A 40 -7.94 -2.43 14.87
CA SER A 40 -7.22 -3.71 14.92
C SER A 40 -6.91 -4.30 13.54
N LEU A 41 -7.62 -3.85 12.51
CA LEU A 41 -7.41 -4.24 11.11
C LEU A 41 -6.66 -3.18 10.31
N ASP A 42 -6.07 -2.20 10.99
CA ASP A 42 -5.23 -1.16 10.40
C ASP A 42 -3.77 -1.60 10.35
N VAL A 43 -3.10 -1.32 9.22
CA VAL A 43 -1.73 -1.75 8.88
C VAL A 43 -1.53 -3.26 9.05
N ALA A 44 -1.41 -3.96 7.92
CA ALA A 44 -1.34 -5.40 7.90
C ALA A 44 -0.22 -5.95 8.81
N ARG A 45 -0.56 -6.90 9.71
CA ARG A 45 0.43 -7.58 10.58
C ARG A 45 1.31 -8.55 9.81
N VAL A 46 0.76 -9.13 8.75
CA VAL A 46 1.41 -10.02 7.79
C VAL A 46 1.09 -9.53 6.39
N CYS A 47 1.95 -9.80 5.42
CA CYS A 47 1.67 -9.44 4.02
C CYS A 47 0.51 -10.26 3.45
N ASP A 48 0.39 -11.50 3.91
CA ASP A 48 -0.67 -12.44 3.54
C ASP A 48 -0.83 -13.51 4.63
N GLU A 49 -2.00 -14.14 4.71
CA GLU A 49 -2.32 -15.12 5.77
C GLU A 49 -1.86 -16.53 5.44
N LYS A 50 -2.00 -16.94 4.18
CA LYS A 50 -1.78 -18.34 3.78
C LYS A 50 -1.41 -18.48 2.31
N MET A 51 -0.38 -19.28 2.05
CA MET A 51 0.09 -19.61 0.70
C MET A 51 -0.11 -21.10 0.38
N ASP A 52 -1.38 -21.51 0.21
CA ASP A 52 -1.68 -22.89 -0.19
C ASP A 52 -1.54 -23.12 -1.70
N GLU A 53 -1.52 -24.40 -2.10
CA GLU A 53 -1.34 -24.79 -3.50
C GLU A 53 -2.34 -24.14 -4.46
N ASN A 54 -3.57 -23.89 -4.00
CA ASN A 54 -4.60 -23.30 -4.86
C ASN A 54 -4.29 -21.81 -5.12
N LYS A 55 -3.91 -21.08 -4.06
CA LYS A 55 -3.46 -19.69 -4.20
C LYS A 55 -2.20 -19.59 -5.06
N GLN A 56 -1.24 -20.49 -4.87
CA GLN A 56 -0.01 -20.54 -5.67
C GLN A 56 -0.30 -20.76 -7.16
N ARG A 57 -1.22 -21.67 -7.50
CA ARG A 57 -1.68 -21.88 -8.89
C ARG A 57 -2.34 -20.63 -9.46
N HIS A 58 -3.21 -19.96 -8.71
CA HIS A 58 -3.83 -18.72 -9.16
C HIS A 58 -2.81 -17.59 -9.35
N ILE A 59 -1.79 -17.48 -8.51
CA ILE A 59 -0.68 -16.52 -8.68
C ILE A 59 0.11 -16.82 -9.96
N GLN A 60 0.43 -18.08 -10.21
CA GLN A 60 1.08 -18.52 -11.45
C GLN A 60 0.25 -18.16 -12.67
N ASP A 61 -1.06 -18.45 -12.64
CA ASP A 61 -1.99 -18.09 -13.70
C ASP A 61 -2.00 -16.58 -13.96
N ALA A 62 -2.16 -15.78 -12.91
CA ALA A 62 -2.17 -14.33 -13.02
C ALA A 62 -0.83 -13.75 -13.53
N LEU A 63 0.31 -14.34 -13.12
CA LEU A 63 1.63 -13.94 -13.60
C LEU A 63 1.82 -14.27 -15.09
N ILE A 64 1.38 -15.45 -15.52
CA ILE A 64 1.41 -15.85 -16.93
C ILE A 64 0.48 -14.95 -17.75
N ASP A 65 -0.73 -14.68 -17.27
CA ASP A 65 -1.69 -13.80 -17.95
C ASP A 65 -1.16 -12.37 -18.05
N LEU A 66 -0.46 -11.89 -17.01
CA LEU A 66 0.25 -10.60 -17.04
C LEU A 66 1.36 -10.59 -18.10
N ALA A 67 2.16 -11.65 -18.19
CA ALA A 67 3.22 -11.80 -19.19
C ALA A 67 2.67 -11.91 -20.63
N VAL A 68 1.54 -12.61 -20.81
CA VAL A 68 0.83 -12.77 -22.10
C VAL A 68 0.39 -11.44 -22.69
N ASN A 69 -0.05 -10.54 -21.82
CA ASN A 69 -0.54 -9.20 -22.17
C ASN A 69 0.54 -8.13 -22.03
N PHE A 70 1.78 -8.52 -21.73
CA PHE A 70 2.89 -7.60 -21.58
C PHE A 70 3.28 -7.02 -22.94
N SER A 71 2.86 -5.78 -23.19
CA SER A 71 3.29 -5.01 -24.36
C SER A 71 4.79 -4.69 -24.24
N SER A 72 5.53 -4.83 -25.33
CA SER A 72 6.95 -4.41 -25.44
C SER A 72 7.17 -2.91 -25.17
N ASN A 73 6.09 -2.12 -25.07
CA ASN A 73 6.09 -0.70 -24.70
C ASN A 73 5.84 -0.43 -23.21
N LEU A 74 5.56 -1.46 -22.38
CA LEU A 74 5.52 -1.32 -20.93
C LEU A 74 6.96 -1.12 -20.41
N ASN A 75 7.09 -0.19 -19.47
CA ASN A 75 8.35 0.40 -19.05
C ASN A 75 9.31 -0.66 -18.45
N LYS A 76 10.21 -1.22 -19.28
CA LYS A 76 11.28 -2.16 -18.88
C LYS A 76 12.09 -1.70 -17.65
N LYS A 77 12.04 -0.41 -17.32
CA LYS A 77 12.72 0.16 -16.14
C LYS A 77 12.15 -0.29 -14.80
N THR A 78 10.98 -0.92 -14.74
CA THR A 78 10.34 -1.31 -13.47
C THR A 78 10.12 -2.81 -13.34
N THR A 79 10.34 -3.59 -14.39
CA THR A 79 10.16 -5.04 -14.41
C THR A 79 11.47 -5.78 -14.16
N ASN A 80 11.41 -7.01 -13.62
CA ASN A 80 12.61 -7.83 -13.47
C ASN A 80 12.90 -8.69 -14.70
N GLU A 81 14.18 -9.06 -14.86
CA GLU A 81 14.67 -9.81 -16.02
C GLU A 81 14.00 -11.18 -16.19
N ARG A 82 13.59 -11.83 -15.09
CA ARG A 82 12.93 -13.15 -15.15
C ARG A 82 11.54 -13.03 -15.77
N PHE A 83 10.79 -12.02 -15.36
CA PHE A 83 9.48 -11.72 -15.93
C PHE A 83 9.59 -11.29 -17.40
N GLU A 84 10.59 -10.46 -17.74
CA GLU A 84 10.84 -10.08 -19.14
C GLU A 84 11.22 -11.27 -20.01
N CYS A 85 12.00 -12.21 -19.48
CA CYS A 85 12.33 -13.47 -20.14
C CYS A 85 11.08 -14.32 -20.38
N LEU A 86 10.21 -14.45 -19.37
CA LEU A 86 8.92 -15.16 -19.49
C LEU A 86 8.04 -14.53 -20.57
N ALA A 87 7.84 -13.22 -20.54
CA ALA A 87 7.05 -12.50 -21.53
C ALA A 87 7.64 -12.66 -22.95
N SER A 88 8.96 -12.56 -23.08
CA SER A 88 9.67 -12.74 -24.35
C SER A 88 9.49 -14.16 -24.88
N LEU A 89 9.67 -15.17 -24.03
CA LEU A 89 9.48 -16.58 -24.37
C LEU A 89 8.05 -16.84 -24.87
N ILE A 90 7.04 -16.32 -24.16
CA ILE A 90 5.63 -16.42 -24.55
C ILE A 90 5.38 -15.76 -25.92
N SER A 91 6.01 -14.62 -26.20
CA SER A 91 5.85 -13.92 -27.47
C SER A 91 6.43 -14.68 -28.67
N LEU A 92 7.44 -15.53 -28.46
CA LEU A 92 8.08 -16.32 -29.52
C LEU A 92 7.19 -17.44 -30.05
N PHE A 93 6.21 -17.91 -29.27
CA PHE A 93 5.36 -19.04 -29.66
C PHE A 93 4.32 -18.72 -30.75
N GLY A 94 4.17 -17.47 -31.18
CA GLY A 94 3.34 -17.09 -32.33
C GLY A 94 1.94 -17.73 -32.30
N SER A 95 1.64 -18.60 -33.27
CA SER A 95 0.35 -19.31 -33.38
C SER A 95 0.14 -20.45 -32.38
N ASP A 96 1.21 -20.96 -31.75
CA ASP A 96 1.15 -22.07 -30.76
C ASP A 96 1.12 -21.58 -29.30
N LYS A 97 0.88 -20.27 -29.11
CA LYS A 97 0.86 -19.60 -27.81
C LYS A 97 -0.05 -20.28 -26.78
N THR A 98 -1.21 -20.77 -27.20
CA THR A 98 -2.19 -21.44 -26.32
C THR A 98 -1.64 -22.74 -25.74
N SER A 99 -0.97 -23.55 -26.55
CA SER A 99 -0.39 -24.83 -26.11
C SER A 99 0.75 -24.58 -25.12
N ALA A 100 1.64 -23.65 -25.47
CA ALA A 100 2.77 -23.27 -24.62
C ALA A 100 2.33 -22.72 -23.25
N ILE A 101 1.30 -21.87 -23.22
CA ILE A 101 0.69 -21.38 -21.97
C ILE A 101 0.14 -22.55 -21.14
N SER A 102 -0.56 -23.49 -21.79
CA SER A 102 -1.10 -24.66 -21.09
C SER A 102 -0.01 -25.52 -20.45
N GLU A 103 1.16 -25.66 -21.08
CA GLU A 103 2.29 -26.37 -20.50
C GLU A 103 2.94 -25.60 -19.34
N LEU A 104 3.12 -24.28 -19.48
CA LEU A 104 3.66 -23.44 -18.40
C LEU A 104 2.81 -23.51 -17.12
N LYS A 105 1.48 -23.59 -17.26
CA LYS A 105 0.54 -23.72 -16.14
C LYS A 105 0.57 -25.11 -15.46
N LYS A 106 1.15 -26.13 -16.09
CA LYS A 106 1.32 -27.46 -15.49
C LYS A 106 2.57 -27.56 -14.60
N GLY A 107 3.51 -26.61 -14.75
CA GLY A 107 4.74 -26.59 -13.97
C GLY A 107 4.45 -26.43 -12.48
N PRO A 108 5.13 -27.18 -11.59
CA PRO A 108 4.97 -27.00 -10.16
C PRO A 108 5.48 -25.62 -9.74
N VAL A 109 4.71 -24.95 -8.88
CA VAL A 109 5.12 -23.72 -8.21
C VAL A 109 5.08 -24.00 -6.72
N ASP A 110 6.21 -23.78 -6.06
CA ASP A 110 6.30 -23.75 -4.61
C ASP A 110 7.01 -22.48 -4.17
N ILE A 111 6.23 -21.53 -3.65
CA ILE A 111 6.72 -20.27 -3.08
C ILE A 111 6.48 -20.19 -1.58
N SER A 112 6.16 -21.31 -0.93
CA SER A 112 5.79 -21.35 0.49
C SER A 112 6.90 -20.84 1.42
N ASN A 113 8.14 -21.27 1.20
CA ASN A 113 9.28 -20.82 2.01
C ASN A 113 9.53 -19.32 1.87
N SER A 114 9.54 -18.80 0.64
CA SER A 114 9.73 -17.37 0.38
C SER A 114 8.60 -16.52 0.96
N PHE A 115 7.38 -17.07 1.04
CA PHE A 115 6.24 -16.43 1.68
C PHE A 115 6.45 -16.32 3.20
N THR A 116 6.89 -17.40 3.87
CA THR A 116 7.19 -17.37 5.31
C THR A 116 8.29 -16.36 5.63
N GLU A 117 9.39 -16.37 4.88
CA GLU A 117 10.49 -15.41 5.04
C GLU A 117 10.03 -13.96 4.85
N LEU A 118 9.12 -13.71 3.90
CA LEU A 118 8.57 -12.36 3.69
C LEU A 118 7.76 -11.89 4.90
N ASN A 119 6.91 -12.74 5.47
CA ASN A 119 6.10 -12.37 6.64
C ASN A 119 6.98 -12.11 7.87
N GLU A 120 8.02 -12.92 8.11
CA GLU A 120 8.99 -12.70 9.18
C GLU A 120 9.71 -11.36 8.97
N ARG A 121 10.16 -11.09 7.74
CA ARG A 121 10.84 -9.82 7.43
C ARG A 121 9.91 -8.62 7.53
N TRP A 122 8.64 -8.78 7.17
CA TRP A 122 7.63 -7.74 7.31
C TRP A 122 7.39 -7.37 8.76
N GLU A 123 7.34 -8.36 9.66
CA GLU A 123 7.21 -8.11 11.10
C GLU A 123 8.37 -7.27 11.63
N GLU A 124 9.62 -7.58 11.23
CA GLU A 124 10.79 -6.77 11.58
C GLU A 124 10.64 -5.32 11.08
N ILE A 125 10.26 -5.14 9.81
CA ILE A 125 10.06 -3.82 9.21
C ILE A 125 8.96 -3.04 9.96
N ARG A 126 7.85 -3.70 10.31
CA ARG A 126 6.70 -3.11 11.00
C ARG A 126 7.07 -2.50 12.34
N ASN A 127 8.03 -3.10 13.04
CA ASN A 127 8.49 -2.59 14.33
C ASN A 127 9.37 -1.33 14.21
N ASP A 128 10.03 -1.17 13.05
CA ASP A 128 11.00 -0.10 12.84
C ASP A 128 10.38 1.18 12.26
N PHE A 129 9.35 1.08 11.41
CA PHE A 129 8.76 2.27 10.80
C PHE A 129 7.68 2.93 11.67
N ARG A 130 7.39 4.20 11.37
CA ARG A 130 6.31 4.96 12.00
C ARG A 130 5.48 5.64 10.92
N ILE A 131 4.20 5.84 11.19
CA ILE A 131 3.27 6.45 10.25
C ILE A 131 2.81 7.80 10.76
N LEU A 132 2.80 8.79 9.89
CA LEU A 132 2.08 10.05 10.08
C LEU A 132 0.75 10.02 9.32
N CYS A 133 -0.35 9.97 10.05
CA CYS A 133 -1.71 10.05 9.49
C CYS A 133 -2.17 11.52 9.37
N LEU A 134 -2.82 11.84 8.26
CA LEU A 134 -3.25 13.18 7.87
C LEU A 134 -4.69 13.13 7.35
N GLY A 135 -5.52 14.10 7.73
CA GLY A 135 -6.83 14.32 7.12
C GLY A 135 -6.76 15.32 5.96
N ILE A 136 -7.75 15.31 5.08
CA ILE A 136 -7.86 16.29 3.97
C ILE A 136 -8.99 17.31 4.16
N GLU A 137 -9.79 17.13 5.20
CA GLU A 137 -10.87 18.03 5.58
C GLU A 137 -10.51 18.71 6.90
N LYS A 138 -10.85 20.00 7.03
CA LYS A 138 -10.71 20.77 8.28
C LYS A 138 -11.84 20.47 9.27
N ASP A 139 -13.05 20.29 8.75
CA ASP A 139 -14.29 20.24 9.52
C ASP A 139 -14.92 18.82 9.47
N ASN A 140 -14.09 17.79 9.62
CA ASN A 140 -14.57 16.41 9.67
C ASN A 140 -15.08 16.08 11.08
N HIS A 141 -16.40 15.89 11.23
CA HIS A 141 -17.05 15.70 12.53
C HIS A 141 -16.46 14.52 13.31
N ASN A 142 -16.23 13.38 12.64
CA ASN A 142 -15.70 12.18 13.28
C ASN A 142 -14.26 12.36 13.78
N LEU A 143 -13.42 13.10 13.04
CA LEU A 143 -12.04 13.38 13.45
C LEU A 143 -11.97 14.41 14.58
N TRP A 144 -12.86 15.40 14.58
CA TRP A 144 -12.98 16.35 15.69
C TRP A 144 -13.40 15.65 16.99
N ASP A 145 -14.35 14.73 16.90
CA ASP A 145 -14.81 13.96 18.05
C ASP A 145 -13.67 13.08 18.63
N LYS A 146 -13.10 12.21 17.78
CA LYS A 146 -12.09 11.23 18.19
C LYS A 146 -10.74 11.84 18.59
N TYR A 147 -10.25 12.81 17.83
CA TYR A 147 -8.85 13.25 17.93
C TYR A 147 -8.67 14.69 18.43
N ALA A 148 -9.74 15.48 18.53
CA ALA A 148 -9.70 16.84 19.04
C ALA A 148 -10.58 17.03 20.27
N GLU A 149 -10.44 16.12 21.26
CA GLU A 149 -11.07 16.20 22.59
C GLU A 149 -12.58 16.49 22.53
N ASN A 150 -13.34 15.69 21.77
CA ASN A 150 -14.78 15.85 21.59
C ASN A 150 -15.14 17.28 21.14
N HIS A 151 -14.52 17.78 20.06
CA HIS A 151 -14.68 19.14 19.53
C HIS A 151 -14.09 20.31 20.35
N ASN A 152 -13.30 20.06 21.40
CA ASN A 152 -12.70 21.12 22.22
C ASN A 152 -11.20 21.35 21.95
N GLY A 153 -10.61 20.55 21.06
CA GLY A 153 -9.19 20.60 20.71
C GLY A 153 -8.87 21.60 19.60
N VAL A 154 -7.83 21.28 18.84
CA VAL A 154 -7.28 22.13 17.79
C VAL A 154 -7.06 21.32 16.53
N VAL A 155 -7.25 21.98 15.38
CA VAL A 155 -6.85 21.48 14.07
C VAL A 155 -5.75 22.37 13.52
N ILE A 156 -4.63 21.76 13.14
CA ILE A 156 -3.52 22.43 12.47
C ILE A 156 -3.60 22.13 10.97
N GLU A 157 -3.61 23.18 10.16
CA GLU A 157 -3.48 23.07 8.71
C GLU A 157 -2.00 23.03 8.30
N LEU A 158 -1.66 22.06 7.46
CA LEU A 158 -0.35 21.82 6.89
C LEU A 158 -0.40 22.13 5.40
N ALA A 159 -0.03 23.35 5.03
CA ALA A 159 -0.06 23.80 3.65
C ALA A 159 0.97 23.07 2.77
N CYS A 160 0.52 22.53 1.64
CA CYS A 160 1.37 21.99 0.58
C CYS A 160 1.66 23.12 -0.42
N ASN A 161 2.63 23.98 -0.10
CA ASN A 161 3.04 25.02 -1.05
C ASN A 161 3.74 24.39 -2.26
N ASP A 162 3.49 24.94 -3.44
CA ASP A 162 4.04 24.45 -4.72
C ASP A 162 5.48 24.92 -4.98
N GLU A 163 5.90 25.99 -4.32
CA GLU A 163 7.22 26.61 -4.49
C GLU A 163 8.31 25.99 -3.61
N SER A 164 7.95 25.17 -2.63
CA SER A 164 8.89 24.44 -1.78
C SER A 164 8.74 22.93 -1.93
N ASP A 165 9.82 22.18 -1.72
CA ASP A 165 9.79 20.72 -1.52
C ASP A 165 9.05 20.42 -0.21
N SER A 166 7.73 20.64 -0.22
CA SER A 166 6.87 20.42 0.94
C SER A 166 6.94 18.94 1.32
N PRO A 167 7.28 18.61 2.59
CA PRO A 167 7.41 17.23 3.04
C PRO A 167 6.08 16.46 2.97
N TRP A 168 4.96 17.14 2.74
CA TRP A 168 3.65 16.53 2.63
C TRP A 168 3.37 15.94 1.25
N ARG A 169 4.19 16.26 0.24
CA ARG A 169 4.00 15.79 -1.15
C ARG A 169 4.24 14.29 -1.34
N ILE A 170 4.87 13.64 -0.36
CA ILE A 170 5.07 12.19 -0.35
C ILE A 170 3.88 11.44 0.28
N ALA A 171 2.89 12.16 0.83
CA ALA A 171 1.71 11.54 1.40
C ALA A 171 0.92 10.77 0.34
N LYS A 172 0.40 9.61 0.72
CA LYS A 172 -0.41 8.75 -0.13
C LYS A 172 -1.79 8.52 0.51
N PRO A 173 -2.88 8.46 -0.28
CA PRO A 173 -4.20 8.19 0.25
C PRO A 173 -4.29 6.75 0.77
N VAL A 174 -5.04 6.56 1.85
CA VAL A 174 -5.44 5.23 2.34
C VAL A 174 -6.51 4.66 1.41
N GLU A 175 -6.33 3.41 1.00
CA GLU A 175 -7.25 2.60 0.21
C GLU A 175 -8.18 1.81 1.15
N TYR A 176 -9.47 2.17 1.19
CA TYR A 176 -10.45 1.45 1.99
C TYR A 176 -11.00 0.25 1.21
N VAL A 177 -10.65 -0.95 1.66
CA VAL A 177 -10.94 -2.23 0.97
C VAL A 177 -11.82 -3.14 1.82
N LYS A 178 -12.39 -4.20 1.23
CA LYS A 178 -13.12 -5.19 2.02
C LYS A 178 -12.15 -5.98 2.92
N GLU A 179 -12.67 -6.52 4.02
CA GLU A 179 -12.05 -7.55 4.89
C GLU A 179 -10.97 -8.38 4.18
N LYS A 180 -11.48 -9.25 3.32
CA LYS A 180 -10.72 -10.22 2.52
C LYS A 180 -9.64 -9.65 1.58
N ASP A 181 -9.68 -8.36 1.29
CA ASP A 181 -8.80 -7.69 0.32
C ASP A 181 -7.73 -6.82 1.03
N LEU A 182 -7.65 -6.90 2.38
CA LEU A 182 -6.59 -6.25 3.18
C LEU A 182 -5.20 -6.80 2.84
N PHE A 183 -5.12 -8.11 2.65
CA PHE A 183 -3.90 -8.81 2.30
C PHE A 183 -3.55 -8.64 0.81
N LEU A 184 -2.35 -9.07 0.42
CA LEU A 184 -1.99 -9.14 -0.99
C LEU A 184 -2.93 -10.10 -1.74
N THR A 185 -3.57 -9.59 -2.79
CA THR A 185 -4.40 -10.42 -3.68
C THR A 185 -3.53 -11.22 -4.63
N VAL A 186 -4.14 -12.16 -5.36
CA VAL A 186 -3.47 -12.91 -6.43
C VAL A 186 -2.83 -11.96 -7.46
N GLU A 187 -3.54 -10.90 -7.81
CA GLU A 187 -3.09 -9.89 -8.76
C GLU A 187 -1.96 -9.02 -8.18
N ASP A 188 -2.02 -8.67 -6.89
CA ASP A 188 -0.92 -7.98 -6.22
C ASP A 188 0.35 -8.83 -6.25
N TRP A 189 0.25 -10.13 -5.97
CA TRP A 189 1.38 -11.05 -6.02
C TRP A 189 1.97 -11.20 -7.43
N ALA A 190 1.12 -11.40 -8.44
CA ALA A 190 1.58 -11.46 -9.83
C ALA A 190 2.32 -10.18 -10.23
N LYS A 191 1.81 -9.02 -9.79
CA LYS A 191 2.48 -7.73 -10.01
C LYS A 191 3.81 -7.66 -9.27
N VAL A 192 3.85 -7.97 -7.97
CA VAL A 192 5.08 -7.96 -7.16
C VAL A 192 6.16 -8.84 -7.79
N LEU A 193 5.81 -10.04 -8.23
CA LEU A 193 6.71 -10.99 -8.87
C LEU A 193 7.19 -10.54 -10.27
N SER A 194 6.50 -9.59 -10.90
CA SER A 194 6.90 -9.01 -12.19
C SER A 194 7.88 -7.83 -12.05
N LEU A 195 7.93 -7.21 -10.87
CA LEU A 195 8.66 -5.96 -10.64
C LEU A 195 10.13 -6.20 -10.30
N GLU A 196 10.97 -5.18 -10.53
CA GLU A 196 12.31 -5.13 -9.94
C GLU A 196 12.24 -5.09 -8.41
N GLN A 197 13.31 -5.53 -7.74
CA GLN A 197 13.30 -5.76 -6.28
C GLN A 197 12.83 -4.55 -5.48
N MET A 198 13.36 -3.35 -5.73
CA MET A 198 12.98 -2.15 -4.98
C MET A 198 11.51 -1.77 -5.22
N LYS A 199 11.01 -1.92 -6.45
CA LYS A 199 9.60 -1.65 -6.78
C LYS A 199 8.65 -2.68 -6.21
N ALA A 200 9.08 -3.94 -6.14
CA ALA A 200 8.35 -5.01 -5.46
C ALA A 200 8.20 -4.71 -3.97
N VAL A 201 9.30 -4.31 -3.30
CA VAL A 201 9.29 -3.91 -1.88
C VAL A 201 8.40 -2.68 -1.66
N GLU A 202 8.55 -1.62 -2.47
CA GLU A 202 7.67 -0.44 -2.41
C GLU A 202 6.19 -0.83 -2.57
N CYS A 203 5.87 -1.74 -3.49
CA CYS A 203 4.51 -2.21 -3.72
C CYS A 203 3.95 -2.96 -2.51
N ILE A 204 4.72 -3.88 -1.92
CA ILE A 204 4.31 -4.61 -0.71
C ILE A 204 4.10 -3.62 0.43
N PHE A 205 5.08 -2.73 0.67
CA PHE A 205 5.02 -1.74 1.74
C PHE A 205 3.78 -0.84 1.59
N ASP A 206 3.54 -0.29 0.39
CA ASP A 206 2.35 0.53 0.13
C ASP A 206 1.06 -0.26 0.39
N LYS A 207 0.98 -1.52 -0.04
CA LYS A 207 -0.22 -2.33 0.13
C LYS A 207 -0.48 -2.67 1.60
N CYS A 208 0.55 -3.00 2.36
CA CYS A 208 0.42 -3.33 3.78
C CYS A 208 0.19 -2.10 4.67
N THR A 209 0.64 -0.91 4.26
CA THR A 209 0.53 0.32 5.08
C THR A 209 -0.63 1.22 4.69
N LEU A 210 -1.09 1.18 3.43
CA LEU A 210 -2.13 2.08 2.93
C LEU A 210 -3.49 1.40 2.77
N ARG A 211 -3.61 0.08 2.94
CA ARG A 211 -4.93 -0.56 2.98
C ARG A 211 -5.50 -0.53 4.39
N LYS A 212 -6.78 -0.19 4.48
CA LYS A 212 -7.55 -0.22 5.71
C LYS A 212 -8.91 -0.86 5.46
N ALA A 213 -9.42 -1.57 6.47
CA ALA A 213 -10.70 -2.24 6.35
C ALA A 213 -11.80 -1.19 6.18
N ARG A 214 -12.64 -1.39 5.16
CA ARG A 214 -13.86 -0.62 5.00
C ARG A 214 -14.89 -1.16 5.99
N ASP A 215 -14.82 -0.63 7.20
CA ASP A 215 -15.78 -0.93 8.23
C ASP A 215 -17.01 0.00 8.10
N ASN A 216 -18.19 -0.61 8.05
CA ASN A 216 -19.47 0.10 8.02
C ASN A 216 -19.97 0.50 9.42
N GLU A 217 -19.46 -0.13 10.48
CA GLU A 217 -19.87 0.15 11.86
C GLU A 217 -19.17 1.41 12.37
N HIS A 218 -17.84 1.47 12.33
CA HIS A 218 -17.06 2.63 12.77
C HIS A 218 -16.83 3.68 11.70
N LYS A 219 -17.19 3.38 10.44
CA LYS A 219 -17.15 4.29 9.28
C LYS A 219 -15.78 4.94 9.07
N TRP A 220 -14.69 4.19 9.28
CA TRP A 220 -13.32 4.70 9.12
C TRP A 220 -13.07 5.32 7.74
N PHE A 221 -13.75 4.83 6.70
CA PHE A 221 -13.65 5.36 5.34
C PHE A 221 -14.10 6.83 5.20
N GLU A 222 -14.91 7.36 6.11
CA GLU A 222 -15.33 8.77 6.12
C GLU A 222 -14.20 9.71 6.59
N GLN A 223 -13.05 9.19 7.05
CA GLN A 223 -11.93 10.01 7.50
C GLN A 223 -11.10 10.58 6.35
N ASN A 224 -11.19 10.00 5.15
CA ASN A 224 -10.39 10.39 3.99
C ASN A 224 -8.89 10.52 4.31
N GLU A 225 -8.38 9.55 5.08
CA GLU A 225 -7.00 9.52 5.61
C GLU A 225 -5.93 9.44 4.51
N TRP A 226 -4.82 10.14 4.74
CA TRP A 226 -3.57 10.06 3.99
C TRP A 226 -2.41 9.75 4.94
N ARG A 227 -1.40 9.04 4.44
CA ARG A 227 -0.26 8.59 5.25
C ARG A 227 1.08 8.97 4.65
N ILE A 228 2.04 9.20 5.54
CA ILE A 228 3.48 9.18 5.25
C ILE A 228 4.08 8.09 6.13
N ALA A 229 4.87 7.18 5.55
CA ALA A 229 5.44 6.01 6.21
C ALA A 229 6.86 5.76 5.69
#